data_AF-A0A368G745-F1
#
_entry.id   AF-A0A368G745-F1
#
_cell.length_a   1.000
_cell.length_b   1.000
_cell.length_c   1.000
_cell.angle_alpha   90.00
_cell.angle_beta   90.00
_cell.angle_gamma   90.00
#
_symmetry.space_group_name_H-M   'P 1'
#
loop_
_entity.id
_entity.type
_entity.pdbx_description
1 polymer ?
#
loop_
_entity_poly.entity_id
_entity_poly.type
_entity_poly.pdbx_seq_one_letter_code
_entity_poly.pdbx_strand_id
1 'polypeptide(L)'
;MDHMQVFFPIDAYAQTIQLNAIGFNKTVKIFDGNGNEQPSMVILSDPTTGWDILEVRKQCDKEWDQVDQYCIRFEARQFTYDEADRFCHDAGGSLIDDLSETKHHYLLKEGDNFDFWIGLTNPNGTGWVWDRPDGTPMLPLTKPTYWMGDVEPTYDPNQKCVFWDGNQASGNTWTPDSCSKTRAFACQKHRYDPDHQPNSIGDGQLIHDTMPDKPLRAVDNPVILVELPAGKWYASVQVASTAQPWCFVQVRLQSDLQVVTGYVTSVNEDQPALDPIGDSANNRLVTYVHSLDNEHRTPLLTHALINDAYNATFYNAVTYGARASCSYPWASQTFSCPNGASDMNELTITHIGEDVFGNLFQRVTTAHCSKE
;
A
#
# COMPACT_ATOMS: atom_id res chain seq x y z
N MET A 1 9.26 -30.78 -9.17
CA MET A 1 9.25 -29.46 -8.52
C MET A 1 7.91 -28.88 -8.89
N ASP A 2 7.02 -28.76 -7.92
CA ASP A 2 5.67 -28.28 -8.20
C ASP A 2 5.69 -26.75 -8.18
N HIS A 3 5.08 -26.19 -9.22
CA HIS A 3 5.02 -24.77 -9.48
C HIS A 3 3.55 -24.38 -9.55
N MET A 4 3.12 -23.53 -8.64
CA MET A 4 1.76 -23.04 -8.58
C MET A 4 1.71 -21.59 -9.05
N GLN A 5 0.77 -21.30 -9.96
CA GLN A 5 0.42 -19.92 -10.32
C GLN A 5 -0.97 -19.60 -9.83
N VAL A 6 -1.12 -18.48 -9.13
CA VAL A 6 -2.39 -17.97 -8.65
C VAL A 6 -2.63 -16.60 -9.28
N PHE A 7 -3.72 -16.46 -10.02
CA PHE A 7 -4.14 -15.20 -10.62
C PHE A 7 -5.17 -14.51 -9.74
N PHE A 8 -5.06 -13.20 -9.59
CA PHE A 8 -5.98 -12.40 -8.78
C PHE A 8 -6.19 -11.01 -9.41
N PRO A 9 -7.41 -10.47 -9.36
CA PRO A 9 -7.69 -9.15 -9.88
C PRO A 9 -7.32 -8.05 -8.87
N ILE A 10 -6.85 -6.92 -9.38
CA ILE A 10 -6.57 -5.68 -8.67
C ILE A 10 -7.49 -4.61 -9.24
N ASP A 11 -8.34 -4.03 -8.40
CA ASP A 11 -9.20 -2.91 -8.77
C ASP A 11 -8.46 -1.58 -8.72
N ALA A 12 -9.06 -0.53 -9.30
CA ALA A 12 -8.48 0.81 -9.30
C ALA A 12 -8.34 1.44 -7.91
N TYR A 13 -8.98 0.85 -6.90
CA TYR A 13 -8.99 1.32 -5.52
C TYR A 13 -8.10 0.50 -4.59
N ALA A 14 -7.16 -0.27 -5.16
CA ALA A 14 -6.26 -1.14 -4.41
C ALA A 14 -4.98 -0.45 -3.94
N GLN A 15 -4.76 -0.47 -2.63
CA GLN A 15 -3.63 0.17 -1.98
C GLN A 15 -2.47 -0.78 -1.70
N THR A 16 -2.79 -1.99 -1.21
CA THR A 16 -1.80 -3.02 -0.85
C THR A 16 -2.31 -4.41 -1.21
N ILE A 17 -1.37 -5.29 -1.55
CA ILE A 17 -1.63 -6.72 -1.74
C ILE A 17 -0.84 -7.46 -0.67
N GLN A 18 -1.51 -8.28 0.13
CA GLN A 18 -0.86 -9.20 1.06
C GLN A 18 -0.97 -10.63 0.54
N LEU A 19 0.15 -11.34 0.50
CA LEU A 19 0.22 -12.75 0.17
C LEU A 19 0.66 -13.52 1.39
N ASN A 20 -0.27 -14.30 1.93
CA ASN A 20 0.03 -15.31 2.93
C ASN A 20 0.39 -16.60 2.19
N ALA A 21 1.67 -17.00 2.26
CA ALA A 21 2.19 -18.18 1.59
C ALA A 21 2.75 -19.17 2.61
N ILE A 22 2.36 -20.43 2.51
CA ILE A 22 2.87 -21.55 3.32
C ILE A 22 3.49 -22.57 2.37
N GLY A 23 4.70 -23.02 2.70
CA GLY A 23 5.45 -24.01 1.93
C GLY A 23 6.90 -24.10 2.38
N PHE A 24 7.44 -25.32 2.46
CA PHE A 24 8.80 -25.53 2.96
C PHE A 24 9.86 -25.14 1.93
N ASN A 25 10.80 -24.29 2.31
CA ASN A 25 11.85 -23.78 1.41
C ASN A 25 11.27 -23.26 0.09
N LYS A 26 10.26 -22.39 0.21
CA LYS A 26 9.51 -21.85 -0.92
C LYS A 26 10.16 -20.59 -1.49
N THR A 27 9.88 -20.32 -2.75
CA THR A 27 10.16 -19.03 -3.39
C THR A 27 8.84 -18.47 -3.91
N VAL A 28 8.56 -17.21 -3.56
CA VAL A 28 7.37 -16.48 -4.02
C VAL A 28 7.81 -15.33 -4.91
N LYS A 29 7.24 -15.23 -6.10
CA LYS A 29 7.41 -14.10 -7.02
C LYS A 29 6.06 -13.55 -7.41
N ILE A 30 5.93 -12.23 -7.49
CA ILE A 30 4.65 -11.56 -7.76
C ILE A 30 4.82 -10.73 -9.01
N PHE A 31 3.83 -10.75 -9.89
CA PHE A 31 3.88 -10.11 -11.20
C PHE A 31 2.62 -9.27 -11.42
N ASP A 32 2.81 -8.10 -12.02
CA ASP A 32 1.71 -7.24 -12.46
C ASP A 32 1.01 -7.80 -13.71
N GLY A 33 -0.05 -7.13 -14.16
CA GLY A 33 -0.80 -7.52 -15.36
C GLY A 33 0.00 -7.47 -16.67
N ASN A 34 1.17 -6.82 -16.69
CA ASN A 34 2.08 -6.77 -17.82
C ASN A 34 3.18 -7.84 -17.74
N GLY A 35 3.22 -8.61 -16.65
CA GLY A 35 4.23 -9.63 -16.41
C GLY A 35 5.55 -9.10 -15.83
N ASN A 36 5.59 -7.86 -15.33
CA ASN A 36 6.77 -7.35 -14.64
C ASN A 36 6.78 -7.87 -13.20
N GLU A 37 7.94 -8.35 -12.74
CA GLU A 37 8.13 -8.77 -11.35
C GLU A 37 8.05 -7.55 -10.42
N GLN A 38 7.20 -7.64 -9.40
CA GLN A 38 6.93 -6.58 -8.46
C GLN A 38 7.65 -6.85 -7.14
N PRO A 39 8.36 -5.86 -6.58
CA PRO A 39 9.02 -6.03 -5.29
C PRO A 39 7.99 -6.23 -4.19
N SER A 40 8.29 -7.12 -3.25
CA SER A 40 7.49 -7.33 -2.05
C SER A 40 8.37 -7.25 -0.81
N MET A 41 7.78 -6.81 0.29
CA MET A 41 8.41 -6.85 1.61
C MET A 41 7.90 -8.05 2.39
N VAL A 42 8.78 -8.67 3.15
CA VAL A 42 8.42 -9.75 4.07
C VAL A 42 8.02 -9.12 5.39
N ILE A 43 6.72 -9.19 5.72
CA ILE A 43 6.16 -8.66 6.97
C ILE A 43 6.41 -9.64 8.12
N LEU A 44 6.28 -10.94 7.82
CA LEU A 44 6.49 -12.02 8.77
C LEU A 44 7.09 -13.21 8.03
N SER A 45 8.07 -13.86 8.64
CA SER A 45 8.61 -15.13 8.17
C SER A 45 8.82 -16.06 9.35
N ASP A 46 8.26 -17.27 9.24
CA ASP A 46 8.52 -18.40 10.13
C ASP A 46 9.12 -19.55 9.32
N PRO A 47 10.45 -19.70 9.36
CA PRO A 47 11.15 -20.80 8.68
C PRO A 47 10.74 -22.19 9.16
N THR A 48 10.18 -22.32 10.37
CA THR A 48 9.81 -23.62 10.97
C THR A 48 8.56 -24.19 10.30
N THR A 49 7.53 -23.36 10.14
CA THR A 49 6.30 -23.73 9.45
C THR A 49 6.38 -23.50 7.94
N GLY A 50 7.39 -22.75 7.49
CA GLY A 50 7.50 -22.30 6.10
C GLY A 50 6.42 -21.27 5.77
N TRP A 51 5.99 -20.46 6.74
CA TRP A 51 4.97 -19.43 6.58
C TRP A 51 5.61 -18.07 6.34
N ASP A 52 5.25 -17.41 5.25
CA ASP A 52 5.62 -16.02 4.98
C ASP A 52 4.38 -15.17 4.72
N ILE A 53 4.36 -13.95 5.26
CA ILE A 53 3.44 -12.90 4.84
C ILE A 53 4.25 -11.89 4.04
N LEU A 54 3.97 -11.82 2.74
CA LEU A 54 4.56 -10.85 1.84
C LEU A 54 3.56 -9.74 1.58
N GLU A 55 4.05 -8.52 1.39
CA GLU A 55 3.22 -7.39 1.04
C GLU A 55 3.79 -6.63 -0.15
N VAL A 56 2.94 -6.43 -1.16
CA VAL A 56 3.19 -5.54 -2.28
C VAL A 56 2.46 -4.24 -2.02
N ARG A 57 3.17 -3.17 -2.35
CA ARG A 57 2.84 -1.80 -1.98
C ARG A 57 3.17 -0.92 -3.17
N LYS A 58 2.51 0.24 -3.31
CA LYS A 58 2.82 1.24 -4.35
C LYS A 58 4.33 1.54 -4.35
N GLN A 59 4.99 1.42 -5.50
CA GLN A 59 6.39 1.81 -5.64
C GLN A 59 6.57 3.33 -5.45
N CYS A 60 7.80 3.78 -5.23
CA CYS A 60 8.11 5.20 -5.29
C CYS A 60 7.82 5.76 -6.69
N ASP A 61 7.43 7.02 -6.77
CA ASP A 61 7.11 7.63 -8.04
C ASP A 61 8.37 7.88 -8.86
N LYS A 62 8.17 8.27 -10.11
CA LYS A 62 9.26 8.59 -11.02
C LYS A 62 10.19 9.63 -10.38
N GLU A 63 11.51 9.43 -10.55
CA GLU A 63 12.56 10.29 -9.95
C GLU A 63 12.76 10.13 -8.44
N TRP A 64 12.03 9.20 -7.79
CA TRP A 64 12.28 8.82 -6.40
C TRP A 64 12.81 7.39 -6.34
N ASP A 65 13.98 7.23 -5.74
CA ASP A 65 14.57 5.93 -5.50
C ASP A 65 13.97 5.29 -4.25
N GLN A 66 13.65 4.00 -4.34
CA GLN A 66 13.17 3.24 -3.19
C GLN A 66 14.35 2.74 -2.35
N VAL A 67 14.35 3.10 -1.07
CA VAL A 67 15.29 2.57 -0.07
C VAL A 67 14.50 2.18 1.17
N ASP A 68 14.47 0.88 1.46
CA ASP A 68 13.60 0.28 2.49
C ASP A 68 12.12 0.70 2.33
N GLN A 69 11.58 1.42 3.32
CA GLN A 69 10.22 1.93 3.38
C GLN A 69 10.11 3.40 2.94
N TYR A 70 11.21 3.99 2.48
CA TYR A 70 11.29 5.39 2.09
C TYR A 70 11.49 5.54 0.59
N CYS A 71 11.00 6.66 0.09
CA CYS A 71 11.30 7.19 -1.23
C CYS A 71 12.27 8.35 -1.04
N ILE A 72 13.40 8.30 -1.73
CA ILE A 72 14.48 9.29 -1.63
C ILE A 72 14.66 9.97 -2.97
N ARG A 73 14.85 11.29 -2.96
CA ARG A 73 15.11 12.08 -4.16
C ARG A 73 16.20 13.09 -3.89
N PHE A 74 17.22 13.08 -4.74
CA PHE A 74 18.28 14.07 -4.73
C PHE A 74 17.89 15.28 -5.58
N GLU A 75 18.16 16.46 -5.05
CA GLU A 75 17.90 17.73 -5.69
C GLU A 75 19.22 18.48 -5.90
N ALA A 76 19.60 18.63 -7.18
CA ALA A 76 20.82 19.35 -7.56
C ALA A 76 20.72 20.88 -7.36
N ARG A 77 19.51 21.40 -7.05
CA ARG A 77 19.28 22.82 -6.78
C ARG A 77 20.00 23.23 -5.50
N GLN A 78 20.64 24.39 -5.55
CA GLN A 78 21.47 24.91 -4.48
C GLN A 78 20.63 25.82 -3.58
N PHE A 79 20.25 25.33 -2.40
CA PHE A 79 19.39 26.01 -1.44
C PHE A 79 20.06 26.14 -0.07
N THR A 80 19.69 27.19 0.67
CA THR A 80 19.95 27.23 2.12
C THR A 80 19.25 26.06 2.81
N TYR A 81 19.68 25.73 4.03
CA TYR A 81 19.06 24.63 4.76
C TYR A 81 17.54 24.83 4.91
N ASP A 82 17.11 26.04 5.31
CA ASP A 82 15.70 26.36 5.52
C ASP A 82 14.87 26.32 4.23
N GLU A 83 15.47 26.65 3.08
CA GLU A 83 14.82 26.55 1.77
C GLU A 83 14.71 25.09 1.31
N ALA A 84 15.73 24.28 1.56
CA ALA A 84 15.75 22.86 1.25
C ALA A 84 14.75 22.08 2.12
N ASP A 85 14.72 22.38 3.42
CA ASP A 85 13.75 21.87 4.39
C ASP A 85 12.33 22.13 3.89
N ARG A 86 11.98 23.40 3.66
CA ARG A 86 10.66 23.77 3.16
C ARG A 86 10.31 23.07 1.85
N PHE A 87 11.26 22.95 0.92
CA PHE A 87 11.03 22.24 -0.34
C PHE A 87 10.64 20.77 -0.10
N CYS A 88 11.31 20.07 0.81
CA CYS A 88 11.01 18.68 1.10
C CYS A 88 9.65 18.52 1.82
N HIS A 89 9.31 19.43 2.73
CA HIS A 89 8.01 19.46 3.42
C HIS A 89 6.86 19.78 2.47
N ASP A 90 7.02 20.76 1.57
CA ASP A 90 6.04 21.07 0.52
C ASP A 90 5.77 19.86 -0.41
N ALA A 91 6.72 18.93 -0.52
CA ALA A 91 6.59 17.68 -1.26
C ALA A 91 6.00 16.51 -0.43
N GLY A 92 5.47 16.78 0.76
CA GLY A 92 4.92 15.80 1.69
C GLY A 92 5.98 14.91 2.35
N GLY A 93 7.19 15.43 2.51
CA GLY A 93 8.35 14.71 3.03
C GLY A 93 9.12 15.49 4.08
N SER A 94 10.40 15.19 4.21
CA SER A 94 11.36 15.85 5.09
C SER A 94 12.72 15.84 4.39
N LEU A 95 13.69 16.62 4.88
CA LEU A 95 15.09 16.36 4.54
C LEU A 95 15.47 14.94 4.99
N ILE A 96 16.40 14.33 4.25
CA ILE A 96 16.77 12.93 4.46
C ILE A 96 17.40 12.70 5.84
N ASP A 97 16.98 11.63 6.51
CA ASP A 97 17.69 11.13 7.69
C ASP A 97 18.74 10.08 7.30
N ASP A 98 19.63 9.72 8.21
CA ASP A 98 20.62 8.65 8.02
C ASP A 98 20.62 7.69 9.22
N LEU A 99 19.47 7.03 9.43
CA LEU A 99 19.18 6.24 10.64
C LEU A 99 19.39 4.71 10.47
N SER A 100 19.62 4.22 9.25
CA SER A 100 19.81 2.78 8.99
C SER A 100 21.08 2.54 8.17
N GLU A 101 21.73 1.41 8.41
CA GLU A 101 22.91 0.98 7.64
C GLU A 101 22.61 0.87 6.15
N THR A 102 21.41 0.39 5.78
CA THR A 102 20.94 0.36 4.39
C THR A 102 20.91 1.75 3.77
N LYS A 103 20.37 2.74 4.50
CA LYS A 103 20.26 4.12 4.02
C LYS A 103 21.64 4.77 3.93
N HIS A 104 22.49 4.56 4.93
CA HIS A 104 23.86 5.05 4.93
C HIS A 104 24.65 4.55 3.72
N HIS A 105 24.57 3.24 3.42
CA HIS A 105 25.22 2.67 2.24
C HIS A 105 24.67 3.20 0.92
N TYR A 106 23.37 3.44 0.83
CA TYR A 106 22.77 4.10 -0.33
C TYR A 106 23.31 5.53 -0.49
N LEU A 107 23.34 6.32 0.59
CA LEU A 107 23.87 7.68 0.58
C LEU A 107 25.37 7.74 0.22
N LEU A 108 26.18 6.77 0.69
CA LEU A 108 27.59 6.64 0.27
C LEU A 108 27.77 6.43 -1.22
N LYS A 109 26.86 5.67 -1.84
CA LYS A 109 26.91 5.39 -3.27
C LYS A 109 26.49 6.62 -4.09
N GLU A 110 25.39 7.27 -3.70
CA GLU A 110 24.82 8.39 -4.47
C GLU A 110 25.50 9.73 -4.16
N GLY A 111 26.11 9.87 -2.97
CA GLY A 111 26.76 11.08 -2.48
C GLY A 111 28.27 11.17 -2.76
N ASP A 112 28.85 10.26 -3.55
CA ASP A 112 30.27 10.29 -3.89
C ASP A 112 30.64 11.57 -4.66
N ASN A 113 31.63 12.31 -4.15
CA ASN A 113 32.07 13.61 -4.67
C ASN A 113 30.96 14.67 -4.76
N PHE A 114 29.92 14.57 -3.94
CA PHE A 114 28.78 15.48 -3.97
C PHE A 114 28.33 15.91 -2.57
N ASP A 115 28.35 17.22 -2.33
CA ASP A 115 27.91 17.79 -1.06
C ASP A 115 26.42 18.13 -1.07
N PHE A 116 25.67 17.68 -0.07
CA PHE A 116 24.24 17.98 0.04
C PHE A 116 23.76 18.08 1.48
N TRP A 117 22.70 18.86 1.72
CA TRP A 117 22.04 18.95 3.02
C TRP A 117 21.34 17.64 3.38
N ILE A 118 21.51 17.23 4.63
CA ILE A 118 20.74 16.17 5.29
C ILE A 118 19.90 16.77 6.41
N GLY A 119 18.88 16.06 6.88
CA GLY A 119 17.92 16.55 7.86
C GLY A 119 18.45 16.72 9.28
N LEU A 120 19.76 16.65 9.53
CA LEU A 120 20.31 16.77 10.88
C LEU A 120 20.64 18.24 11.21
N THR A 121 20.14 18.72 12.34
CA THR A 121 20.32 20.10 12.79
C THR A 121 20.39 20.20 14.32
N ASN A 122 20.99 21.27 14.84
CA ASN A 122 21.04 21.61 16.27
C ASN A 122 20.59 23.06 16.47
N PRO A 123 19.28 23.34 16.32
CA PRO A 123 18.79 24.70 16.18
C PRO A 123 18.96 25.52 17.47
N ASN A 124 18.86 24.86 18.63
CA ASN A 124 18.81 25.50 19.95
C ASN A 124 20.04 25.19 20.84
N GLY A 125 21.04 24.45 20.34
CA GLY A 125 22.18 24.01 21.15
C GLY A 125 21.84 22.97 22.21
N THR A 126 20.64 22.37 22.14
CA THR A 126 20.14 21.38 23.11
C THR A 126 20.42 19.93 22.70
N GLY A 127 21.00 19.73 21.52
CA GLY A 127 21.31 18.42 20.94
C GLY A 127 20.92 18.35 19.47
N TRP A 128 21.55 17.42 18.75
CA TRP A 128 21.26 17.16 17.35
C TRP A 128 19.92 16.44 17.20
N VAL A 129 19.11 16.89 16.24
CA VAL A 129 17.79 16.34 15.92
C VAL A 129 17.63 16.18 14.42
N TRP A 130 16.94 15.13 14.02
CA TRP A 130 16.54 14.89 12.64
C TRP A 130 15.22 15.57 12.34
N ASP A 131 15.16 16.20 11.18
CA ASP A 131 13.94 16.66 10.53
C ASP A 131 12.97 15.48 10.32
N ARG A 132 11.68 15.77 10.42
CA ARG A 132 10.57 14.80 10.37
C ARG A 132 9.37 15.46 9.70
N PRO A 133 8.51 14.68 9.01
CA PRO A 133 7.34 15.25 8.33
C PRO A 133 6.48 16.14 9.22
N ASP A 134 5.84 17.14 8.61
CA ASP A 134 4.93 18.07 9.26
C ASP A 134 3.97 17.39 10.26
N GLY A 135 3.80 18.00 11.43
CA GLY A 135 3.00 17.47 12.53
C GLY A 135 3.71 16.40 13.38
N THR A 136 4.92 15.96 13.00
CA THR A 136 5.72 15.02 13.78
C THR A 136 6.83 15.75 14.55
N PRO A 137 7.06 15.48 15.84
CA PRO A 137 8.20 16.04 16.56
C PRO A 137 9.54 15.61 15.94
N MET A 138 10.51 16.53 15.87
CA MET A 138 11.88 16.24 15.46
C MET A 138 12.48 15.10 16.30
N LEU A 139 13.24 14.21 15.67
CA LEU A 139 13.76 13.00 16.31
C LEU A 139 15.16 13.27 16.91
N PRO A 140 15.37 13.13 18.22
CA PRO A 140 16.72 13.24 18.79
C PRO A 140 17.71 12.24 18.19
N LEU A 141 18.95 12.68 17.99
CA LEU A 141 20.01 11.83 17.44
C LEU A 141 20.26 10.61 18.34
N THR A 142 20.27 9.43 17.72
CA THR A 142 20.67 8.15 18.32
C THR A 142 21.79 7.52 17.51
N LYS A 143 22.42 6.46 18.03
CA LYS A 143 23.38 5.66 17.25
C LYS A 143 22.68 4.87 16.13
N PRO A 144 23.37 4.55 15.01
CA PRO A 144 24.75 4.89 14.67
C PRO A 144 24.94 6.39 14.35
N THR A 145 26.18 6.87 14.37
CA THR A 145 26.54 8.25 14.00
C THR A 145 27.69 8.24 13.00
N TYR A 146 27.62 9.05 11.96
CA TYR A 146 28.62 9.09 10.88
C TYR A 146 29.33 10.45 10.80
N TRP A 147 29.63 11.04 11.97
CA TRP A 147 30.39 12.28 12.08
C TRP A 147 31.78 12.15 11.47
N MET A 148 32.17 13.14 10.67
CA MET A 148 33.53 13.23 10.16
C MET A 148 34.55 13.11 11.31
N GLY A 149 35.49 12.19 11.17
CA GLY A 149 36.52 11.93 12.20
C GLY A 149 36.04 11.10 13.39
N ASP A 150 34.85 10.48 13.35
CA ASP A 150 34.28 9.64 14.41
C ASP A 150 34.03 10.38 15.74
N VAL A 151 33.96 11.71 15.71
CA VAL A 151 33.78 12.54 16.90
C VAL A 151 32.61 13.50 16.69
N GLU A 152 31.66 13.46 17.62
CA GLU A 152 30.56 14.43 17.62
C GLU A 152 31.12 15.86 17.77
N PRO A 153 30.74 16.78 16.87
CA PRO A 153 31.26 18.13 16.87
C PRO A 153 30.76 18.91 18.10
N THR A 154 31.62 19.78 18.63
CA THR A 154 31.20 20.74 19.66
C THR A 154 30.21 21.72 19.06
N TYR A 155 29.14 22.04 19.78
CA TYR A 155 28.13 22.98 19.32
C TYR A 155 28.73 24.36 19.00
N ASP A 156 28.50 24.83 17.78
CA ASP A 156 28.77 26.19 17.33
C ASP A 156 27.45 26.83 16.85
N PRO A 157 27.01 27.97 17.41
CA PRO A 157 25.80 28.65 16.97
C PRO A 157 25.82 29.12 15.51
N ASN A 158 26.97 29.14 14.85
CA ASN A 158 27.09 29.48 13.43
C ASN A 158 27.13 28.24 12.52
N GLN A 159 27.22 27.02 13.08
CA GLN A 159 27.30 25.76 12.35
C GLN A 159 26.27 24.75 12.89
N LYS A 160 24.99 25.11 12.73
CA LYS A 160 23.88 24.34 13.30
C LYS A 160 23.31 23.30 12.36
N CYS A 161 23.61 23.35 11.06
CA CYS A 161 23.02 22.47 10.05
C CYS A 161 24.08 21.52 9.52
N VAL A 162 23.70 20.27 9.25
CA VAL A 162 24.66 19.25 8.82
C VAL A 162 24.49 18.96 7.35
N PHE A 163 25.60 18.94 6.62
CA PHE A 163 25.66 18.45 5.25
C PHE A 163 26.44 17.13 5.20
N TRP A 164 26.17 16.37 4.16
CA TRP A 164 26.95 15.25 3.71
C TRP A 164 28.19 15.75 2.96
N ASP A 165 29.39 15.53 3.48
CA ASP A 165 30.65 15.81 2.77
C ASP A 165 31.01 14.62 1.87
N GLY A 166 30.85 14.82 0.56
CA GLY A 166 31.05 13.79 -0.45
C GLY A 166 32.54 13.47 -0.74
N ASN A 167 33.47 14.22 -0.16
CA ASN A 167 34.91 14.01 -0.38
C ASN A 167 35.54 13.03 0.61
N GLN A 168 34.75 12.44 1.51
CA GLN A 168 35.24 11.61 2.60
C GLN A 168 35.40 10.14 2.22
N ALA A 169 36.63 9.64 2.29
CA ALA A 169 36.96 8.24 2.00
C ALA A 169 36.66 7.27 3.17
N SER A 170 36.42 7.78 4.38
CA SER A 170 36.22 6.98 5.60
C SER A 170 34.81 6.40 5.75
N GLY A 171 33.86 6.84 4.92
CA GLY A 171 32.44 6.55 5.08
C GLY A 171 31.71 7.49 6.06
N ASN A 172 32.44 8.23 6.89
CA ASN A 172 31.86 9.21 7.79
C ASN A 172 31.82 10.59 7.13
N THR A 173 30.61 11.07 6.84
CA THR A 173 30.36 12.21 5.96
C THR A 173 29.69 13.39 6.65
N TRP A 174 29.12 13.20 7.84
CA TRP A 174 28.32 14.24 8.49
C TRP A 174 29.22 15.38 8.98
N THR A 175 28.96 16.58 8.48
CA THR A 175 29.76 17.78 8.77
C THR A 175 28.86 18.98 9.07
N PRO A 176 29.00 19.63 10.24
CA PRO A 176 28.28 20.87 10.51
C PRO A 176 28.76 22.04 9.66
N ASP A 177 27.83 22.90 9.27
CA ASP A 177 28.11 24.16 8.59
C ASP A 177 27.00 25.18 8.85
N SER A 178 27.20 26.40 8.38
CA SER A 178 26.23 27.47 8.42
C SER A 178 25.01 27.13 7.55
N CYS A 179 23.83 27.17 8.17
CA CYS A 179 22.54 26.97 7.51
C CYS A 179 22.28 27.94 6.35
N SER A 180 22.96 29.09 6.34
CA SER A 180 22.87 30.10 5.26
C SER A 180 23.68 29.75 4.01
N LYS A 181 24.47 28.67 4.03
CA LYS A 181 25.17 28.19 2.82
C LYS A 181 24.18 27.53 1.88
N THR A 182 24.36 27.74 0.59
CA THR A 182 23.58 27.03 -0.42
C THR A 182 24.24 25.71 -0.76
N ARG A 183 23.52 24.60 -0.66
CA ARG A 183 23.96 23.26 -1.07
C ARG A 183 22.85 22.57 -1.85
N ALA A 184 23.21 21.53 -2.60
CA ALA A 184 22.24 20.53 -3.01
C ALA A 184 21.59 19.90 -1.77
N PHE A 185 20.54 19.10 -1.93
CA PHE A 185 19.86 18.48 -0.80
C PHE A 185 19.20 17.18 -1.22
N ALA A 186 18.90 16.33 -0.25
CA ALA A 186 18.14 15.11 -0.48
C ALA A 186 16.87 15.13 0.37
N CYS A 187 15.75 14.91 -0.29
CA CYS A 187 14.47 14.74 0.38
C CYS A 187 14.21 13.25 0.58
N GLN A 188 13.51 12.94 1.67
CA GLN A 188 12.90 11.64 1.85
C GLN A 188 11.41 11.82 2.14
N LYS A 189 10.64 10.78 1.85
CA LYS A 189 9.33 10.60 2.45
C LYS A 189 9.07 9.13 2.68
N HIS A 190 8.28 8.86 3.70
CA HIS A 190 7.80 7.52 3.91
C HIS A 190 6.84 7.15 2.77
N ARG A 191 6.84 5.87 2.37
CA ARG A 191 5.90 5.35 1.36
C ARG A 191 4.44 5.47 1.80
N TYR A 192 4.21 5.77 3.08
CA TYR A 192 2.90 5.97 3.69
C TYR A 192 2.86 7.28 4.47
N ASP A 193 1.71 7.93 4.45
CA ASP A 193 1.43 9.05 5.32
C ASP A 193 1.10 8.59 6.76
N PRO A 194 0.88 9.52 7.73
CA PRO A 194 0.50 9.17 9.10
C PRO A 194 -0.82 8.39 9.21
N ASP A 195 -1.72 8.50 8.24
CA ASP A 195 -3.00 7.79 8.18
C ASP A 195 -2.85 6.41 7.52
N HIS A 196 -1.60 5.97 7.29
CA HIS A 196 -1.22 4.71 6.67
C HIS A 196 -1.76 4.55 5.24
N GLN A 197 -2.10 5.66 4.60
CA GLN A 197 -2.42 5.68 3.18
C GLN A 197 -1.11 5.71 2.39
N PRO A 198 -1.05 5.09 1.19
CA PRO A 198 0.08 5.27 0.30
C PRO A 198 0.31 6.77 0.07
N ASN A 199 1.49 7.27 0.40
CA ASN A 199 1.78 8.70 0.32
C ASN A 199 1.61 9.14 -1.15
N SER A 200 0.80 10.18 -1.41
CA SER A 200 0.64 10.72 -2.75
C SER A 200 1.93 11.44 -3.13
N ILE A 201 2.72 10.86 -4.02
CA ILE A 201 3.95 11.48 -4.47
C ILE A 201 3.63 12.38 -5.67
N GLY A 202 3.11 13.57 -5.40
CA GLY A 202 3.08 14.60 -6.44
C GLY A 202 4.53 14.92 -6.86
N ASP A 203 4.78 15.02 -8.18
CA ASP A 203 5.83 15.91 -8.66
C ASP A 203 5.51 17.27 -8.05
N GLY A 204 6.40 17.80 -7.18
CA GLY A 204 6.17 19.00 -6.41
C GLY A 204 5.53 20.11 -7.25
N GLN A 205 4.20 20.20 -7.20
CA GLN A 205 3.47 21.21 -7.93
C GLN A 205 3.51 22.43 -7.04
N LEU A 206 4.56 23.22 -7.26
CA LEU A 206 4.65 24.65 -7.02
C LEU A 206 3.32 25.19 -6.47
N ILE A 207 3.25 25.32 -5.14
CA ILE A 207 2.43 26.32 -4.47
C ILE A 207 2.94 27.69 -4.94
N HIS A 208 2.59 28.06 -6.17
CA HIS A 208 2.77 29.41 -6.66
C HIS A 208 1.64 30.23 -6.07
N ASP A 209 1.97 30.92 -4.99
CA ASP A 209 1.48 32.23 -4.59
C ASP A 209 -0.02 32.51 -4.80
N THR A 210 -0.69 32.62 -3.66
CA THR A 210 -1.87 33.46 -3.45
C THR A 210 -1.81 34.77 -4.26
N MET A 211 -2.59 34.83 -5.36
CA MET A 211 -3.23 36.07 -5.79
C MET A 211 -4.75 35.85 -5.85
N PRO A 212 -5.56 36.75 -5.27
CA PRO A 212 -7.01 36.69 -5.42
C PRO A 212 -7.37 37.13 -6.86
N ASP A 213 -8.45 36.57 -7.40
CA ASP A 213 -9.14 37.03 -8.63
C ASP A 213 -8.68 36.45 -9.99
N LYS A 214 -8.57 35.13 -10.12
CA LYS A 214 -8.75 34.47 -11.43
C LYS A 214 -9.70 33.26 -11.34
N PRO A 215 -10.71 33.16 -12.22
CA PRO A 215 -11.69 32.09 -12.17
C PRO A 215 -11.05 30.76 -12.56
N LEU A 216 -11.37 29.71 -11.80
CA LEU A 216 -11.01 28.31 -12.05
C LEU A 216 -11.16 27.98 -13.54
N ARG A 217 -10.04 27.83 -14.23
CA ARG A 217 -9.98 26.98 -15.42
C ARG A 217 -9.62 25.59 -14.93
N ALA A 218 -10.45 24.62 -15.32
CA ALA A 218 -10.25 23.20 -15.06
C ALA A 218 -8.79 22.83 -15.32
N VAL A 219 -8.14 22.28 -14.30
CA VAL A 219 -6.85 21.62 -14.45
C VAL A 219 -7.14 20.34 -15.21
N ASP A 220 -6.68 20.25 -16.46
CA ASP A 220 -6.79 19.09 -17.34
C ASP A 220 -5.87 17.93 -16.90
N ASN A 221 -5.74 17.68 -15.60
CA ASN A 221 -5.14 16.46 -15.08
C ASN A 221 -5.64 16.26 -13.64
N PRO A 222 -6.60 15.34 -13.40
CA PRO A 222 -6.87 14.93 -12.03
C PRO A 222 -5.57 14.34 -11.47
N VAL A 223 -5.24 14.69 -10.23
CA VAL A 223 -4.28 13.93 -9.43
C VAL A 223 -4.91 12.54 -9.28
N ILE A 224 -4.56 11.64 -10.21
CA ILE A 224 -4.90 10.24 -10.09
C ILE A 224 -4.05 9.77 -8.93
N LEU A 225 -4.70 9.49 -7.80
CA LEU A 225 -4.13 8.67 -6.73
C LEU A 225 -3.59 7.42 -7.43
N VAL A 226 -2.28 7.32 -7.63
CA VAL A 226 -1.72 6.16 -8.34
C VAL A 226 -1.69 5.02 -7.35
N GLU A 227 -2.83 4.36 -7.25
CA GLU A 227 -3.05 3.09 -6.60
C GLU A 227 -2.22 2.01 -7.29
N LEU A 228 -2.14 0.79 -6.73
CA LEU A 228 -1.47 -0.31 -7.42
C LEU A 228 -2.10 -0.47 -8.82
N PRO A 229 -1.30 -0.64 -9.90
CA PRO A 229 -1.86 -0.66 -11.24
C PRO A 229 -2.91 -1.76 -11.35
N ALA A 230 -4.14 -1.34 -11.64
CA ALA A 230 -5.26 -2.24 -11.76
C ALA A 230 -5.03 -3.26 -12.87
N GLY A 231 -5.65 -4.43 -12.75
CA GLY A 231 -5.57 -5.49 -13.72
C GLY A 231 -5.40 -6.88 -13.12
N LYS A 232 -5.07 -7.85 -13.96
CA LYS A 232 -4.96 -9.25 -13.56
C LYS A 232 -3.52 -9.60 -13.19
N TRP A 233 -3.24 -9.60 -11.91
CA TRP A 233 -1.94 -9.95 -11.36
C TRP A 233 -1.81 -11.46 -11.16
N TYR A 234 -0.59 -11.93 -10.95
CA TYR A 234 -0.35 -13.31 -10.53
C TYR A 234 0.85 -13.48 -9.63
N ALA A 235 0.80 -14.51 -8.79
CA ALA A 235 1.91 -14.96 -7.97
C ALA A 235 2.34 -16.35 -8.38
N SER A 236 3.65 -16.54 -8.44
CA SER A 236 4.33 -17.80 -8.70
C SER A 236 4.94 -18.31 -7.41
N VAL A 237 4.53 -19.50 -6.97
CA VAL A 237 5.09 -20.16 -5.79
C VAL A 237 5.73 -21.48 -6.19
N GLN A 238 7.00 -21.61 -5.84
CA GLN A 238 7.80 -22.80 -6.09
C GLN A 238 8.27 -23.38 -4.76
N VAL A 239 8.00 -24.68 -4.54
CA VAL A 239 8.46 -25.41 -3.35
C VAL A 239 9.62 -26.33 -3.76
N ALA A 240 10.76 -26.21 -3.07
CA ALA A 240 11.96 -26.99 -3.38
C ALA A 240 11.94 -28.39 -2.72
N SER A 241 11.02 -28.66 -1.79
CA SER A 241 10.95 -29.92 -1.05
C SER A 241 10.24 -31.02 -1.84
N THR A 242 10.90 -32.17 -2.01
CA THR A 242 10.28 -33.40 -2.53
C THR A 242 9.52 -34.18 -1.45
N ALA A 243 9.79 -33.92 -0.17
CA ALA A 243 9.14 -34.58 0.96
C ALA A 243 7.79 -33.92 1.32
N GLN A 244 7.65 -32.63 1.05
CA GLN A 244 6.43 -31.85 1.29
C GLN A 244 6.16 -30.93 0.09
N PRO A 245 5.65 -31.47 -1.03
CA PRO A 245 5.49 -30.73 -2.29
C PRO A 245 4.25 -29.81 -2.31
N TRP A 246 3.58 -29.61 -1.18
CA TRP A 246 2.37 -28.79 -1.11
C TRP A 246 2.71 -27.35 -0.76
N CYS A 247 1.88 -26.42 -1.25
CA CYS A 247 1.87 -25.04 -0.82
C CYS A 247 0.44 -24.54 -0.66
N PHE A 248 0.28 -23.52 0.15
CA PHE A 248 -0.98 -22.79 0.31
C PHE A 248 -0.70 -21.31 0.09
N VAL A 249 -1.56 -20.63 -0.67
CA VAL A 249 -1.46 -19.20 -0.91
C VAL A 249 -2.83 -18.58 -0.73
N GLN A 250 -2.88 -17.54 0.10
CA GLN A 250 -4.04 -16.66 0.22
C GLN A 250 -3.60 -15.24 -0.14
N VAL A 251 -4.33 -14.63 -1.06
CA VAL A 251 -4.14 -13.23 -1.45
C VAL A 251 -5.22 -12.39 -0.78
N ARG A 252 -4.82 -11.29 -0.14
CA ARG A 252 -5.70 -10.28 0.44
C ARG A 252 -5.36 -8.93 -0.18
N LEU A 253 -6.39 -8.12 -0.35
CA LEU A 253 -6.29 -6.80 -0.92
C LEU A 253 -6.87 -5.79 0.06
N GLN A 254 -6.14 -4.71 0.33
CA GLN A 254 -6.71 -3.53 0.96
C GLN A 254 -7.16 -2.59 -0.16
N SER A 255 -8.47 -2.33 -0.22
CA SER A 255 -9.06 -1.46 -1.23
C SER A 255 -10.20 -0.64 -0.65
N ASP A 256 -10.37 0.58 -1.17
CA ASP A 256 -11.49 1.43 -0.78
C ASP A 256 -12.83 0.91 -1.30
N LEU A 257 -12.81 0.02 -2.31
CA LEU A 257 -13.98 -0.64 -2.85
C LEU A 257 -14.42 -1.81 -1.95
N GLN A 258 -15.52 -1.60 -1.25
CA GLN A 258 -16.11 -2.50 -0.27
C GLN A 258 -17.37 -3.17 -0.80
N VAL A 259 -17.62 -4.42 -0.37
CA VAL A 259 -18.81 -5.20 -0.70
C VAL A 259 -19.54 -5.57 0.58
N VAL A 260 -20.80 -5.14 0.68
CA VAL A 260 -21.71 -5.49 1.78
C VAL A 260 -22.83 -6.33 1.21
N THR A 261 -23.04 -7.53 1.75
CA THR A 261 -24.06 -8.46 1.26
C THR A 261 -24.93 -8.96 2.40
N GLY A 262 -26.15 -9.36 2.08
CA GLY A 262 -27.02 -10.13 2.95
C GLY A 262 -28.02 -10.98 2.16
N TYR A 263 -28.95 -11.62 2.84
CA TYR A 263 -29.79 -12.67 2.27
C TYR A 263 -31.28 -12.35 2.37
N VAL A 264 -32.01 -12.58 1.28
CA VAL A 264 -33.47 -12.40 1.19
C VAL A 264 -34.09 -13.56 0.43
N THR A 265 -35.41 -13.74 0.52
CA THR A 265 -36.12 -14.75 -0.28
C THR A 265 -36.94 -14.15 -1.42
N SER A 266 -37.19 -12.83 -1.36
CA SER A 266 -37.88 -12.08 -2.41
C SER A 266 -36.98 -11.01 -3.01
N VAL A 267 -37.13 -10.78 -4.32
CA VAL A 267 -36.36 -9.73 -5.03
C VAL A 267 -36.74 -8.31 -4.59
N ASN A 268 -37.88 -8.13 -3.94
CA ASN A 268 -38.38 -6.82 -3.50
C ASN A 268 -38.01 -6.51 -2.03
N GLU A 269 -37.35 -7.42 -1.33
CA GLU A 269 -36.93 -7.21 0.06
C GLU A 269 -35.64 -6.39 0.14
N ASP A 270 -35.60 -5.49 1.11
CA ASP A 270 -34.44 -4.61 1.42
C ASP A 270 -34.00 -4.71 2.89
N GLN A 271 -34.54 -5.69 3.63
CA GLN A 271 -34.14 -6.01 5.00
C GLN A 271 -33.49 -7.39 4.99
N PRO A 272 -32.20 -7.48 4.63
CA PRO A 272 -31.55 -8.78 4.54
C PRO A 272 -31.32 -9.41 5.92
N ALA A 273 -31.42 -10.73 5.96
CA ALA A 273 -30.87 -11.55 7.02
C ALA A 273 -29.34 -11.65 6.89
N LEU A 274 -28.67 -12.02 7.98
CA LEU A 274 -27.23 -12.29 8.01
C LEU A 274 -26.86 -13.62 7.35
N ASP A 275 -27.82 -14.56 7.31
CA ASP A 275 -27.63 -15.91 6.81
C ASP A 275 -28.73 -16.30 5.83
N PRO A 276 -28.44 -17.12 4.81
CA PRO A 276 -29.46 -17.76 3.99
C PRO A 276 -30.23 -18.84 4.77
N ILE A 277 -31.47 -19.06 4.37
CA ILE A 277 -32.37 -20.04 4.97
C ILE A 277 -32.06 -21.45 4.43
N GLY A 278 -31.74 -22.37 5.34
CA GLY A 278 -31.22 -23.71 5.01
C GLY A 278 -32.13 -24.58 4.15
N ASP A 279 -33.45 -24.49 4.30
CA ASP A 279 -34.46 -25.28 3.58
C ASP A 279 -35.16 -24.50 2.45
N SER A 280 -34.77 -23.24 2.23
CA SER A 280 -35.32 -22.41 1.15
C SER A 280 -34.58 -22.64 -0.17
N ALA A 281 -35.36 -22.75 -1.25
CA ALA A 281 -34.85 -22.71 -2.62
C ALA A 281 -34.84 -21.31 -3.23
N ASN A 282 -35.32 -20.32 -2.48
CA ASN A 282 -35.53 -18.95 -2.95
C ASN A 282 -34.50 -17.97 -2.39
N ASN A 283 -33.44 -18.43 -1.72
CA ASN A 283 -32.41 -17.54 -1.20
C ASN A 283 -31.78 -16.71 -2.31
N ARG A 284 -31.56 -15.43 -2.04
CA ARG A 284 -30.89 -14.48 -2.93
C ARG A 284 -29.88 -13.69 -2.13
N LEU A 285 -28.77 -13.36 -2.78
CA LEU A 285 -27.85 -12.34 -2.30
C LEU A 285 -28.46 -10.99 -2.67
N VAL A 286 -28.50 -10.07 -1.72
CA VAL A 286 -28.67 -8.64 -1.99
C VAL A 286 -27.41 -7.92 -1.58
N THR A 287 -26.85 -7.13 -2.48
CA THR A 287 -25.49 -6.64 -2.34
C THR A 287 -25.41 -5.16 -2.67
N TYR A 288 -24.65 -4.45 -1.85
CA TYR A 288 -24.29 -3.05 -1.99
C TYR A 288 -22.77 -2.99 -2.13
N VAL A 289 -22.30 -2.26 -3.13
CA VAL A 289 -20.87 -2.02 -3.36
C VAL A 289 -20.66 -0.52 -3.24
N HIS A 290 -19.69 -0.13 -2.43
CA HIS A 290 -19.44 1.28 -2.13
C HIS A 290 -17.96 1.54 -1.93
N SER A 291 -17.59 2.82 -2.02
CA SER A 291 -16.28 3.28 -1.56
C SER A 291 -16.31 3.68 -0.09
N LEU A 292 -15.14 3.75 0.56
CA LEU A 292 -15.03 4.20 1.96
C LEU A 292 -15.64 5.58 2.22
N ASP A 293 -15.51 6.50 1.27
CA ASP A 293 -16.08 7.86 1.32
C ASP A 293 -17.56 7.92 0.90
N ASN A 294 -18.15 6.80 0.48
CA ASN A 294 -19.47 6.73 -0.13
C ASN A 294 -19.67 7.69 -1.32
N GLU A 295 -18.58 8.09 -1.99
CA GLU A 295 -18.70 8.81 -3.25
C GLU A 295 -19.47 7.98 -4.29
N HIS A 296 -20.15 8.68 -5.19
CA HIS A 296 -20.95 8.04 -6.23
C HIS A 296 -20.04 7.39 -7.29
N ARG A 297 -19.55 6.21 -6.96
CA ARG A 297 -18.86 5.27 -7.83
C ARG A 297 -19.86 4.15 -8.05
N THR A 298 -20.31 3.92 -9.28
CA THR A 298 -21.33 2.89 -9.57
C THR A 298 -20.65 1.65 -10.19
N PRO A 299 -20.04 0.78 -9.38
CA PRO A 299 -19.45 -0.46 -9.86
C PRO A 299 -20.55 -1.45 -10.29
N LEU A 300 -20.17 -2.38 -11.16
CA LEU A 300 -21.03 -3.43 -11.69
C LEU A 300 -20.77 -4.74 -10.95
N LEU A 301 -21.79 -5.37 -10.37
CA LEU A 301 -21.71 -6.76 -9.95
C LEU A 301 -22.23 -7.68 -11.06
N THR A 302 -21.50 -8.77 -11.32
CA THR A 302 -21.82 -9.68 -12.41
C THR A 302 -22.23 -11.05 -11.89
N HIS A 303 -21.40 -11.68 -11.05
CA HIS A 303 -21.63 -13.04 -10.58
C HIS A 303 -21.21 -13.20 -9.12
N ALA A 304 -21.75 -14.21 -8.46
CA ALA A 304 -21.22 -14.75 -7.22
C ALA A 304 -20.99 -16.26 -7.35
N LEU A 305 -19.83 -16.71 -6.92
CA LEU A 305 -19.50 -18.14 -6.81
C LEU A 305 -19.75 -18.58 -5.36
N ILE A 306 -20.43 -19.71 -5.20
CA ILE A 306 -20.76 -20.29 -3.90
C ILE A 306 -19.96 -21.57 -3.74
N ASN A 307 -19.10 -21.59 -2.73
CA ASN A 307 -18.19 -22.69 -2.44
C ASN A 307 -18.33 -23.13 -0.98
N ASP A 308 -17.94 -24.37 -0.70
CA ASP A 308 -17.74 -24.85 0.66
C ASP A 308 -16.57 -24.12 1.33
N ALA A 309 -16.77 -23.61 2.55
CA ALA A 309 -15.74 -22.85 3.24
C ALA A 309 -14.54 -23.69 3.70
N TYR A 310 -14.70 -25.02 3.86
CA TYR A 310 -13.67 -25.90 4.40
C TYR A 310 -12.83 -26.57 3.32
N ASN A 311 -13.48 -27.04 2.26
CA ASN A 311 -12.81 -27.81 1.21
C ASN A 311 -12.84 -27.14 -0.18
N ALA A 312 -13.39 -25.93 -0.27
CA ALA A 312 -13.50 -25.14 -1.50
C ALA A 312 -14.32 -25.80 -2.63
N THR A 313 -15.10 -26.85 -2.34
CA THR A 313 -15.99 -27.49 -3.32
C THR A 313 -16.95 -26.46 -3.88
N PHE A 314 -16.95 -26.32 -5.21
CA PHE A 314 -17.86 -25.43 -5.90
C PHE A 314 -19.28 -26.01 -5.89
N TYR A 315 -20.24 -25.24 -5.41
CA TYR A 315 -21.65 -25.64 -5.36
C TYR A 315 -22.46 -25.01 -6.50
N ASN A 316 -22.39 -23.69 -6.66
CA ASN A 316 -23.21 -22.98 -7.64
C ASN A 316 -22.58 -21.64 -8.01
N ALA A 317 -23.02 -21.08 -9.14
CA ALA A 317 -22.75 -19.70 -9.52
C ALA A 317 -24.09 -19.00 -9.82
N VAL A 318 -24.27 -17.80 -9.27
CA VAL A 318 -25.47 -16.99 -9.47
C VAL A 318 -25.10 -15.68 -10.15
N THR A 319 -25.95 -15.23 -11.06
CA THR A 319 -25.78 -13.93 -11.75
C THR A 319 -26.48 -12.82 -10.96
N TYR A 320 -25.88 -11.63 -10.91
CA TYR A 320 -26.51 -10.43 -10.35
C TYR A 320 -27.37 -9.70 -11.38
N GLY A 321 -28.47 -9.12 -10.90
CA GLY A 321 -29.30 -8.16 -11.62
C GLY A 321 -29.42 -6.86 -10.84
N ALA A 322 -29.45 -5.74 -11.57
CA ALA A 322 -29.63 -4.42 -10.98
C ALA A 322 -31.06 -4.21 -10.48
N ARG A 323 -31.20 -3.50 -9.36
CA ARG A 323 -32.46 -3.11 -8.72
C ARG A 323 -32.50 -1.59 -8.61
N ALA A 324 -33.54 -0.97 -9.16
CA ALA A 324 -33.76 0.47 -9.05
C ALA A 324 -34.52 0.79 -7.76
N SER A 325 -34.13 1.88 -7.09
CA SER A 325 -34.81 2.39 -5.88
C SER A 325 -34.83 1.41 -4.70
N CYS A 326 -33.79 0.60 -4.57
CA CYS A 326 -33.59 -0.33 -3.45
C CYS A 326 -32.34 0.04 -2.67
N SER A 327 -32.34 -0.22 -1.36
CA SER A 327 -31.16 -0.02 -0.49
C SER A 327 -29.98 -0.87 -0.96
N TYR A 328 -30.27 -2.07 -1.46
CA TYR A 328 -29.29 -2.95 -2.09
C TYR A 328 -29.51 -2.96 -3.61
N PRO A 329 -28.63 -2.30 -4.40
CA PRO A 329 -28.84 -2.11 -5.84
C PRO A 329 -28.60 -3.39 -6.66
N TRP A 330 -28.06 -4.45 -6.07
CA TRP A 330 -27.83 -5.72 -6.76
C TRP A 330 -28.56 -6.86 -6.06
N ALA A 331 -29.18 -7.75 -6.83
CA ALA A 331 -29.72 -9.01 -6.33
C ALA A 331 -29.33 -10.18 -7.22
N SER A 332 -28.99 -11.32 -6.62
CA SER A 332 -28.66 -12.52 -7.38
C SER A 332 -29.90 -13.26 -7.88
N GLN A 333 -29.66 -14.19 -8.81
CA GLN A 333 -30.54 -15.34 -9.03
C GLN A 333 -30.73 -16.14 -7.72
N THR A 334 -31.83 -16.90 -7.66
CA THR A 334 -32.11 -17.75 -6.50
C THR A 334 -31.12 -18.90 -6.40
N PHE A 335 -30.79 -19.29 -5.17
CA PHE A 335 -30.05 -20.50 -4.88
C PHE A 335 -30.64 -21.26 -3.69
N SER A 336 -30.37 -22.55 -3.65
CA SER A 336 -30.65 -23.41 -2.50
C SER A 336 -29.39 -23.55 -1.66
N CYS A 337 -29.56 -23.59 -0.34
CA CYS A 337 -28.48 -23.84 0.59
C CYS A 337 -27.85 -25.23 0.37
N PRO A 338 -26.57 -25.33 -0.04
CA PRO A 338 -25.88 -26.60 -0.14
C PRO A 338 -25.75 -27.20 1.26
N ASN A 339 -26.18 -28.45 1.45
CA ASN A 339 -26.14 -29.13 2.75
C ASN A 339 -26.85 -28.38 3.90
N GLY A 340 -27.94 -27.65 3.63
CA GLY A 340 -28.64 -26.82 4.63
C GLY A 340 -29.16 -27.54 5.90
N ALA A 341 -29.14 -28.87 5.93
CA ALA A 341 -29.49 -29.68 7.11
C ALA A 341 -28.26 -30.11 7.97
N SER A 342 -27.03 -29.89 7.49
CA SER A 342 -25.77 -30.22 8.16
C SER A 342 -25.35 -29.11 9.12
N ASP A 343 -24.82 -29.48 10.29
CA ASP A 343 -24.24 -28.52 11.25
C ASP A 343 -22.95 -27.87 10.70
N MET A 344 -22.28 -28.51 9.73
CA MET A 344 -21.16 -27.95 8.98
C MET A 344 -21.62 -27.63 7.56
N ASN A 345 -22.14 -26.42 7.35
CA ASN A 345 -22.65 -25.94 6.06
C ASN A 345 -22.21 -24.50 5.74
N GLU A 346 -21.03 -24.13 6.22
CA GLU A 346 -20.46 -22.80 5.99
C GLU A 346 -20.07 -22.62 4.52
N LEU A 347 -20.46 -21.48 3.96
CA LEU A 347 -20.27 -21.11 2.57
C LEU A 347 -19.26 -19.97 2.47
N THR A 348 -18.43 -20.04 1.45
CA THR A 348 -17.64 -18.92 0.95
C THR A 348 -18.29 -18.40 -0.32
N ILE A 349 -18.61 -17.10 -0.34
CA ILE A 349 -19.24 -16.44 -1.48
C ILE A 349 -18.24 -15.47 -2.09
N THR A 350 -17.80 -15.77 -3.30
CA THR A 350 -16.91 -14.89 -4.06
C THR A 350 -17.74 -14.00 -4.98
N HIS A 351 -17.88 -12.74 -4.60
CA HIS A 351 -18.52 -11.69 -5.39
C HIS A 351 -17.54 -11.21 -6.48
N ILE A 352 -18.01 -11.18 -7.72
CA ILE A 352 -17.24 -10.79 -8.90
C ILE A 352 -17.92 -9.60 -9.56
N GLY A 353 -17.15 -8.57 -9.87
CA GLY A 353 -17.65 -7.36 -10.51
C GLY A 353 -16.57 -6.60 -11.25
N GLU A 354 -16.96 -5.44 -11.76
CA GLU A 354 -16.12 -4.44 -12.40
C GLU A 354 -16.24 -3.12 -11.64
N ASP A 355 -15.12 -2.45 -11.41
CA ASP A 355 -15.11 -1.09 -10.90
C ASP A 355 -15.61 -0.10 -11.98
N VAL A 356 -15.67 1.19 -11.63
CA VAL A 356 -16.15 2.25 -12.55
C VAL A 356 -15.27 2.46 -13.78
N PHE A 357 -14.06 1.90 -13.79
CA PHE A 357 -13.11 1.96 -14.90
C PHE A 357 -13.08 0.65 -15.71
N GLY A 358 -13.89 -0.34 -15.33
CA GLY A 358 -13.94 -1.64 -16.00
C GLY A 358 -12.87 -2.64 -15.51
N ASN A 359 -12.17 -2.36 -14.41
CA ASN A 359 -11.25 -3.35 -13.85
C ASN A 359 -12.03 -4.37 -13.03
N LEU A 360 -11.71 -5.65 -13.24
CA LEU A 360 -12.29 -6.72 -12.44
C LEU A 360 -11.91 -6.57 -10.98
N PHE A 361 -12.84 -6.95 -10.10
CA PHE A 361 -12.57 -7.12 -8.68
C PHE A 361 -13.21 -8.40 -8.15
N GLN A 362 -12.63 -8.92 -7.06
CA GLN A 362 -13.18 -10.03 -6.30
C GLN A 362 -13.22 -9.69 -4.82
N ARG A 363 -14.34 -9.98 -4.17
CA ARG A 363 -14.50 -9.91 -2.71
C ARG A 363 -15.12 -11.18 -2.20
N VAL A 364 -14.65 -11.65 -1.06
CA VAL A 364 -15.09 -12.90 -0.45
C VAL A 364 -15.83 -12.58 0.83
N THR A 365 -17.05 -13.11 0.96
CA THR A 365 -17.82 -13.11 2.20
C THR A 365 -18.07 -14.54 2.64
N THR A 366 -18.46 -14.72 3.90
CA THR A 366 -18.84 -16.04 4.44
C THR A 366 -20.30 -16.03 4.86
N ALA A 367 -20.92 -17.20 4.87
CA ALA A 367 -22.31 -17.40 5.27
C ALA A 367 -22.48 -18.75 5.96
N HIS A 368 -23.50 -18.87 6.80
CA HIS A 368 -23.93 -20.15 7.34
C HIS A 368 -25.37 -20.43 6.91
N CYS A 369 -25.69 -21.66 6.50
CA CYS A 369 -27.08 -21.98 6.16
C CYS A 369 -27.87 -22.27 7.45
N SER A 370 -28.54 -21.23 7.95
CA SER A 370 -29.26 -21.26 9.22
C SER A 370 -30.67 -21.84 9.06
N LYS A 371 -31.14 -22.57 10.08
CA LYS A 371 -32.56 -22.95 10.20
C LYS A 371 -33.33 -21.72 10.70
N GLU A 372 -34.49 -21.45 10.09
CA GLU A 372 -35.38 -20.36 10.52
C GLU A 372 -35.80 -20.47 12.00
#